data_AF-A0A956KEY4-F1
#
_entry.id   AF-A0A956KEY4-F1
#
_cell.length_a   1.000
_cell.length_b   1.000
_cell.length_c   1.000
_cell.angle_alpha   90.00
_cell.angle_beta   90.00
_cell.angle_gamma   90.00
#
_symmetry.space_group_name_H-M   'P 1'
#
loop_
_entity.id
_entity.type
_entity.pdbx_description
1 polymer ?
#
loop_
_entity_poly.entity_id
_entity_poly.type
_entity_poly.pdbx_seq_one_letter_code
_entity_poly.pdbx_strand_id
1 'polypeptide(L)'
;MIALWPGGEVSITENGCFAKTFGLTEETEPTIYRGTCSADAWIENVYVGADGHPEFSKTLLSPQEVARLRPILVATGSPAKNVDAYINGAVAAQDVVEDGIPKDGWDFVAWTENGRSIIPMAAIEDAADLTAVPRLRSLGILNRDEGSDAATPGILRFTSPEQAAGYLMLGETSKTSAAGKDRGKTRSPFTQPFFPLAHGLQAARFSELAESFPDAGMWMMNTGYIGGGPAEAERGDALKVKIRHSSAMLEAMIEDAIAWTVDPDFGYEVVDVDAPVNAALLERVPAEVLQPRRLYAQQGRLGEYAAWIKEMNAGRRKFLESYAVDEAIIRAVAREPEPAS
;
A
#
# COMPACT_ATOMS: atom_id res chain seq x y z
N MET A 1 2.30 0.87 -15.12
CA MET A 1 3.00 2.14 -14.82
C MET A 1 2.56 3.21 -15.80
N ILE A 2 2.64 4.48 -15.41
CA ILE A 2 2.22 5.62 -16.24
C ILE A 2 3.28 6.73 -16.24
N ALA A 3 3.28 7.55 -17.28
CA ALA A 3 3.90 8.87 -17.30
C ALA A 3 2.80 9.94 -17.23
N LEU A 4 2.96 10.89 -16.32
CA LEU A 4 2.09 12.06 -16.19
C LEU A 4 2.75 13.25 -16.90
N TRP A 5 1.97 13.96 -17.70
CA TRP A 5 2.40 15.10 -18.50
C TRP A 5 1.63 16.37 -18.11
N PRO A 6 2.15 17.57 -18.44
CA PRO A 6 1.45 18.83 -18.19
C PRO A 6 0.02 18.82 -18.75
N GLY A 7 -0.90 19.48 -18.05
CA GLY A 7 -2.32 19.51 -18.45
C GLY A 7 -3.09 18.21 -18.14
N GLY A 8 -2.48 17.28 -17.41
CA GLY A 8 -3.10 16.02 -16.98
C GLY A 8 -3.10 14.95 -18.06
N GLU A 9 -2.29 15.10 -19.11
CA GLU A 9 -2.12 14.06 -20.12
C GLU A 9 -1.38 12.85 -19.53
N VAL A 10 -1.79 11.64 -19.93
CA VAL A 10 -1.27 10.39 -19.38
C VAL A 10 -0.82 9.48 -20.51
N SER A 11 0.37 8.91 -20.38
CA SER A 11 0.82 7.81 -21.25
C SER A 11 1.06 6.56 -20.42
N ILE A 12 0.68 5.40 -20.97
CA ILE A 12 0.95 4.11 -20.34
C ILE A 12 2.31 3.61 -20.82
N THR A 13 3.17 3.21 -19.89
CA THR A 13 4.56 2.81 -20.20
C THR A 13 4.74 1.30 -20.35
N GLU A 14 3.69 0.51 -20.10
CA GLU A 14 3.71 -0.95 -20.09
C GLU A 14 2.49 -1.52 -20.83
N ASN A 15 2.65 -2.69 -21.47
CA ASN A 15 1.54 -3.39 -22.14
C ASN A 15 1.21 -4.73 -21.44
N GLY A 16 1.14 -4.68 -20.12
CA GLY A 16 0.88 -5.83 -19.27
C GLY A 16 1.03 -5.51 -17.80
N CYS A 17 0.92 -6.54 -16.97
CA CYS A 17 0.97 -6.46 -15.52
C CYS A 17 2.08 -7.37 -14.98
N PHE A 18 2.79 -6.93 -13.94
CA PHE A 18 3.69 -7.77 -13.15
C PHE A 18 3.08 -7.99 -11.76
N ALA A 19 2.09 -8.87 -11.69
CA ALA A 19 1.25 -9.08 -10.53
C ALA A 19 1.93 -9.93 -9.46
N LYS A 20 1.69 -9.64 -8.18
CA LYS A 20 2.00 -10.57 -7.09
C LYS A 20 0.92 -11.65 -7.06
N THR A 21 1.32 -12.91 -6.93
CA THR A 21 0.39 -14.04 -7.03
C THR A 21 0.12 -14.72 -5.69
N PHE A 22 0.82 -14.36 -4.62
CA PHE A 22 0.63 -15.03 -3.35
C PHE A 22 -0.75 -14.74 -2.75
N GLY A 23 -1.50 -15.80 -2.44
CA GLY A 23 -2.87 -15.71 -1.95
C GLY A 23 -3.92 -15.44 -3.03
N LEU A 24 -3.53 -15.44 -4.32
CA LEU A 24 -4.44 -15.19 -5.44
C LEU A 24 -5.53 -16.27 -5.52
N THR A 25 -6.80 -15.85 -5.57
CA THR A 25 -7.94 -16.75 -5.78
C THR A 25 -8.89 -16.19 -6.83
N GLU A 26 -9.63 -17.08 -7.49
CA GLU A 26 -10.64 -16.66 -8.46
C GLU A 26 -11.81 -15.91 -7.81
N GLU A 27 -12.13 -16.22 -6.55
CA GLU A 27 -13.23 -15.60 -5.82
C GLU A 27 -12.95 -14.13 -5.48
N THR A 28 -11.74 -13.83 -5.00
CA THR A 28 -11.38 -12.48 -4.53
C THR A 28 -10.86 -11.59 -5.64
N GLU A 29 -10.11 -12.15 -6.60
CA GLU A 29 -9.36 -11.41 -7.62
C GLU A 29 -9.50 -12.07 -9.02
N PRO A 30 -10.74 -12.24 -9.52
CA PRO A 30 -11.02 -13.04 -10.71
C PRO A 30 -10.25 -12.59 -11.96
N THR A 31 -10.12 -11.29 -12.20
CA THR A 31 -9.43 -10.73 -13.37
C THR A 31 -7.93 -11.09 -13.38
N ILE A 32 -7.27 -10.94 -12.23
CA ILE A 32 -5.83 -11.25 -12.10
C ILE A 32 -5.62 -12.77 -12.07
N TYR A 33 -6.51 -13.53 -11.44
CA TYR A 33 -6.47 -15.00 -11.44
C TYR A 33 -6.58 -15.56 -12.86
N ARG A 34 -7.62 -15.17 -13.60
CA ARG A 34 -7.84 -15.64 -14.97
C ARG A 34 -6.73 -15.19 -15.91
N GLY A 35 -6.23 -13.95 -15.76
CA GLY A 35 -5.06 -13.47 -16.48
C GLY A 35 -3.80 -14.28 -16.19
N THR A 36 -3.54 -14.62 -14.92
CA THR A 36 -2.38 -15.43 -14.50
C THR A 36 -2.46 -16.86 -15.04
N CYS A 37 -3.66 -17.42 -15.12
CA CYS A 37 -3.90 -18.77 -15.64
C CYS A 37 -3.99 -18.84 -17.18
N SER A 38 -3.84 -17.70 -17.87
CA SER A 38 -3.80 -17.65 -19.34
C SER A 38 -2.56 -18.36 -19.90
N ALA A 39 -2.70 -18.97 -21.07
CA ALA A 39 -1.58 -19.55 -21.81
C ALA A 39 -0.52 -18.51 -22.25
N ASP A 40 -0.90 -17.23 -22.29
CA ASP A 40 -0.01 -16.13 -22.66
C ASP A 40 0.73 -15.52 -21.45
N ALA A 41 0.35 -15.90 -20.22
CA ALA A 41 1.00 -15.43 -19.01
C ALA A 41 2.26 -16.23 -18.67
N TRP A 42 3.17 -15.57 -17.97
CA TRP A 42 4.38 -16.18 -17.44
C TRP A 42 4.32 -16.12 -15.93
N ILE A 43 4.71 -17.19 -15.25
CA ILE A 43 4.79 -17.24 -13.80
C ILE A 43 6.24 -17.35 -13.36
N GLU A 44 6.60 -16.58 -12.35
CA GLU A 44 7.92 -16.55 -11.74
C GLU A 44 7.76 -16.96 -10.27
N ASN A 45 8.52 -17.97 -9.85
CA ASN A 45 8.52 -18.48 -8.47
C ASN A 45 7.14 -18.91 -7.92
N VAL A 46 6.16 -19.16 -8.79
CA VAL A 46 4.89 -19.80 -8.41
C VAL A 46 5.11 -21.30 -8.38
N TYR A 47 4.68 -21.95 -7.30
CA TYR A 47 4.75 -23.41 -7.23
C TYR A 47 3.73 -24.01 -8.22
N VAL A 48 4.17 -24.98 -9.01
CA VAL A 48 3.30 -25.72 -9.95
C VAL A 48 3.19 -27.15 -9.48
N GLY A 49 1.94 -27.57 -9.23
CA GLY A 49 1.59 -28.92 -8.81
C GLY A 49 1.93 -29.99 -9.85
N ALA A 50 1.81 -31.25 -9.46
CA ALA A 50 2.05 -32.38 -10.35
C ALA A 50 1.00 -32.50 -11.48
N ASP A 51 -0.17 -31.89 -11.28
CA ASP A 51 -1.26 -31.74 -12.25
C ASP A 51 -1.04 -30.56 -13.22
N GLY A 52 0.01 -29.76 -13.03
CA GLY A 52 0.31 -28.59 -13.84
C GLY A 52 -0.40 -27.32 -13.39
N HIS A 53 -1.18 -27.35 -12.30
CA HIS A 53 -1.87 -26.17 -11.80
C HIS A 53 -1.00 -25.36 -10.84
N PRO A 54 -1.05 -24.01 -10.89
CA PRO A 54 -0.34 -23.16 -9.95
C PRO A 54 -0.98 -23.22 -8.55
N GLU A 55 -0.15 -23.27 -7.51
CA GLU A 55 -0.55 -23.16 -6.10
C GLU A 55 -0.08 -21.81 -5.56
N PHE A 56 -1.03 -20.89 -5.37
CA PHE A 56 -0.75 -19.50 -5.02
C PHE A 56 -0.49 -19.26 -3.53
N SER A 57 -0.64 -20.26 -2.66
CA SER A 57 -0.44 -20.13 -1.21
C SER A 57 0.70 -21.01 -0.68
N LYS A 58 1.58 -21.51 -1.57
CA LYS A 58 2.68 -22.39 -1.19
C LYS A 58 3.74 -21.67 -0.36
N THR A 59 4.02 -22.17 0.84
CA THR A 59 5.05 -21.63 1.74
C THR A 59 6.12 -22.66 2.12
N LEU A 60 5.76 -23.95 2.17
CA LEU A 60 6.67 -25.06 2.46
C LEU A 60 6.49 -26.18 1.44
N LEU A 61 7.58 -26.79 1.01
CA LEU A 61 7.53 -28.02 0.21
C LEU A 61 7.44 -29.24 1.13
N SER A 62 6.56 -30.16 0.81
CA SER A 62 6.52 -31.48 1.47
C SER A 62 7.65 -32.41 0.97
N PRO A 63 8.01 -33.47 1.71
CA PRO A 63 9.00 -34.44 1.27
C PRO A 63 8.72 -35.04 -0.12
N GLN A 64 7.45 -35.28 -0.45
CA GLN A 64 7.04 -35.80 -1.76
C GLN A 64 7.30 -34.81 -2.89
N GLU A 65 7.12 -33.51 -2.62
CA GLU A 65 7.34 -32.45 -3.59
C GLU A 65 8.83 -32.19 -3.81
N VAL A 66 9.61 -32.22 -2.73
CA VAL A 66 11.07 -32.20 -2.81
C VAL A 66 11.60 -33.41 -3.59
N ALA A 67 11.01 -34.59 -3.39
CA ALA A 67 11.38 -35.79 -4.16
C ALA A 67 11.14 -35.61 -5.66
N ARG A 68 9.99 -35.03 -6.04
CA ARG A 68 9.67 -34.71 -7.44
C ARG A 68 10.64 -33.69 -8.04
N LEU A 69 11.01 -32.67 -7.27
CA LEU A 69 11.89 -31.58 -7.72
C LEU A 69 13.38 -31.89 -7.55
N ARG A 70 13.74 -33.00 -6.90
CA ARG A 70 15.12 -33.38 -6.56
C ARG A 70 16.12 -33.19 -7.71
N PRO A 71 15.87 -33.67 -8.95
CA PRO A 71 16.85 -33.52 -10.02
C PRO A 71 17.19 -32.04 -10.29
N ILE A 72 16.19 -31.17 -10.24
CA ILE A 72 16.35 -29.73 -10.46
C ILE A 72 17.08 -29.12 -9.26
N LEU A 73 16.60 -29.36 -8.03
CA LEU A 73 17.17 -28.80 -6.80
C LEU A 73 18.68 -29.09 -6.69
N VAL A 74 19.07 -30.34 -6.90
CA VAL A 74 20.48 -30.74 -6.85
C VAL A 74 21.28 -30.11 -8.00
N ALA A 75 20.73 -30.08 -9.21
CA ALA A 75 21.38 -29.45 -10.35
C ALA A 75 21.58 -27.93 -10.17
N THR A 76 20.70 -27.25 -9.44
CA THR A 76 20.77 -25.82 -9.15
C THR A 76 21.49 -25.49 -7.84
N GLY A 77 22.12 -26.48 -7.19
CA GLY A 77 23.06 -26.25 -6.08
C GLY A 77 22.55 -26.60 -4.68
N SER A 78 21.34 -27.15 -4.51
CA SER A 78 20.90 -27.66 -3.21
C SER A 78 21.78 -28.86 -2.77
N PRO A 79 22.21 -28.94 -1.50
CA PRO A 79 23.03 -30.05 -1.05
C PRO A 79 22.27 -31.38 -1.14
N ALA A 80 22.73 -32.30 -2.00
CA ALA A 80 22.05 -33.58 -2.24
C ALA A 80 21.79 -34.37 -0.95
N LYS A 81 22.73 -34.34 0.00
CA LYS A 81 22.57 -34.96 1.32
C LYS A 81 21.39 -34.39 2.12
N ASN A 82 21.20 -33.06 2.09
CA ASN A 82 20.08 -32.41 2.79
C ASN A 82 18.76 -32.72 2.10
N VAL A 83 18.74 -32.67 0.77
CA VAL A 83 17.57 -33.03 -0.05
C VAL A 83 17.14 -34.47 0.25
N ASP A 84 18.07 -35.43 0.24
CA ASP A 84 17.79 -36.85 0.52
C ASP A 84 17.33 -37.07 1.98
N ALA A 85 17.91 -36.35 2.94
CA ALA A 85 17.50 -36.39 4.35
C ALA A 85 16.12 -35.76 4.60
N TYR A 86 15.71 -34.79 3.78
CA TYR A 86 14.34 -34.26 3.83
C TYR A 86 13.34 -35.25 3.24
N ILE A 87 13.66 -35.80 2.06
CA ILE A 87 12.79 -36.75 1.34
C ILE A 87 12.49 -37.99 2.17
N ASN A 88 13.49 -38.52 2.89
CA ASN A 88 13.32 -39.73 3.70
C ASN A 88 12.73 -39.46 5.11
N GLY A 89 12.44 -38.20 5.44
CA GLY A 89 11.87 -37.80 6.73
C GLY A 89 12.86 -37.79 7.89
N ALA A 90 14.17 -37.86 7.65
CA ALA A 90 15.19 -37.73 8.70
C ALA A 90 15.27 -36.32 9.28
N VAL A 91 14.80 -35.30 8.54
CA VAL A 91 14.72 -33.90 8.98
C VAL A 91 13.34 -33.35 8.63
N ALA A 92 12.68 -32.71 9.59
CA ALA A 92 11.38 -32.08 9.37
C ALA A 92 11.52 -30.58 9.09
N ALA A 93 10.54 -29.98 8.39
CA ALA A 93 10.61 -28.57 7.99
C ALA A 93 10.77 -27.62 9.17
N GLN A 94 10.03 -27.86 10.26
CA GLN A 94 10.08 -27.04 11.48
C GLN A 94 11.45 -27.06 12.18
N ASP A 95 12.30 -28.05 11.91
CA ASP A 95 13.63 -28.13 12.52
C ASP A 95 14.66 -27.25 11.78
N VAL A 96 14.34 -26.87 10.54
CA VAL A 96 15.25 -26.16 9.63
C VAL A 96 14.69 -24.86 9.08
N VAL A 97 13.43 -24.53 9.38
CA VAL A 97 12.80 -23.24 9.05
C VAL A 97 12.37 -22.56 10.34
N GLU A 98 12.90 -21.36 10.58
CA GLU A 98 12.58 -20.53 11.75
C GLU A 98 12.03 -19.19 11.27
N ASP A 99 10.84 -18.79 11.74
CA ASP A 99 10.15 -17.57 11.29
C ASP A 99 10.02 -17.44 9.76
N GLY A 100 9.85 -18.57 9.06
CA GLY A 100 9.78 -18.62 7.59
C GLY A 100 11.13 -18.53 6.88
N ILE A 101 12.23 -18.47 7.63
CA ILE A 101 13.60 -18.39 7.12
C ILE A 101 14.27 -19.77 7.23
N PRO A 102 14.63 -20.42 6.12
CA PRO A 102 15.37 -21.67 6.15
C PRO A 102 16.81 -21.45 6.64
N LYS A 103 17.35 -22.43 7.38
CA LYS A 103 18.79 -22.50 7.73
C LYS A 103 19.63 -22.77 6.47
N ASP A 104 20.88 -22.32 6.47
CA ASP A 104 21.82 -22.52 5.36
C ASP A 104 21.82 -23.97 4.85
N GLY A 105 21.61 -24.13 3.53
CA GLY A 105 21.56 -25.43 2.86
C GLY A 105 20.21 -26.14 2.94
N TRP A 106 19.19 -25.50 3.51
CA TRP A 106 17.79 -25.96 3.56
C TRP A 106 16.85 -25.01 2.81
N ASP A 107 17.38 -24.12 1.98
CA ASP A 107 16.64 -23.09 1.24
C ASP A 107 15.46 -23.67 0.45
N PHE A 108 15.64 -24.89 -0.10
CA PHE A 108 14.63 -25.60 -0.89
C PHE A 108 13.37 -26.01 -0.10
N VAL A 109 13.40 -25.99 1.24
CA VAL A 109 12.24 -26.37 2.07
C VAL A 109 11.20 -25.25 2.09
N ALA A 110 11.64 -24.00 2.06
CA ALA A 110 10.76 -22.83 2.07
C ALA A 110 10.52 -22.33 0.65
N TRP A 111 9.26 -22.10 0.31
CA TRP A 111 8.87 -21.52 -0.98
C TRP A 111 8.53 -20.04 -0.79
N THR A 112 8.93 -19.21 -1.76
CA THR A 112 8.77 -17.76 -1.62
C THR A 112 7.31 -17.32 -1.74
N GLU A 113 6.89 -16.42 -0.85
CA GLU A 113 5.61 -15.69 -0.96
C GLU A 113 5.67 -14.55 -1.99
N ASN A 114 6.80 -14.38 -2.69
CA ASN A 114 6.98 -13.37 -3.73
C ASN A 114 6.82 -13.96 -5.14
N GLY A 115 5.92 -14.93 -5.31
CA GLY A 115 5.50 -15.39 -6.63
C GLY A 115 4.94 -14.23 -7.47
N ARG A 116 5.29 -14.21 -8.75
CA ARG A 116 4.88 -13.17 -9.70
C ARG A 116 4.25 -13.78 -10.95
N SER A 117 3.38 -13.00 -11.58
CA SER A 117 2.86 -13.29 -12.91
C SER A 117 3.06 -12.09 -13.82
N ILE A 118 3.61 -12.34 -15.00
CA ILE A 118 3.65 -11.40 -16.12
C ILE A 118 2.44 -11.72 -16.99
N ILE A 119 1.45 -10.83 -16.95
CA ILE A 119 0.18 -10.99 -17.68
C ILE A 119 0.17 -9.97 -18.83
N PRO A 120 0.15 -10.39 -20.09
CA PRO A 120 -0.05 -9.47 -21.20
C PRO A 120 -1.38 -8.72 -21.05
N MET A 121 -1.42 -7.43 -21.39
CA MET A 121 -2.67 -6.66 -21.23
C MET A 121 -3.84 -7.26 -22.03
N ALA A 122 -3.57 -7.92 -23.15
CA ALA A 122 -4.57 -8.62 -23.95
C ALA A 122 -5.24 -9.81 -23.22
N ALA A 123 -4.64 -10.31 -22.14
CA ALA A 123 -5.19 -11.37 -21.30
C ALA A 123 -5.96 -10.82 -20.07
N ILE A 124 -6.01 -9.49 -19.90
CA ILE A 124 -6.79 -8.83 -18.85
C ILE A 124 -8.19 -8.56 -19.40
N GLU A 125 -9.20 -9.18 -18.77
CA GLU A 125 -10.61 -8.92 -19.06
C GLU A 125 -10.93 -7.43 -18.82
N ASP A 126 -11.70 -6.84 -19.73
CA ASP A 126 -12.14 -5.44 -19.69
C ASP A 126 -11.01 -4.39 -19.63
N ALA A 127 -9.79 -4.74 -20.09
CA ALA A 127 -8.72 -3.77 -20.22
C ALA A 127 -9.11 -2.61 -21.16
N ALA A 128 -8.88 -1.38 -20.70
CA ALA A 128 -9.14 -0.18 -21.49
C ALA A 128 -8.15 -0.04 -22.66
N ASP A 129 -8.51 0.77 -23.67
CA ASP A 129 -7.58 1.20 -24.69
C ASP A 129 -6.51 2.12 -24.09
N LEU A 130 -5.27 1.62 -24.03
CA LEU A 130 -4.14 2.31 -23.43
C LEU A 130 -3.50 3.36 -24.36
N THR A 131 -3.94 3.46 -25.61
CA THR A 131 -3.40 4.40 -26.60
C THR A 131 -4.04 5.79 -26.52
N ALA A 132 -5.23 5.89 -25.92
CA ALA A 132 -6.02 7.12 -25.85
C ALA A 132 -6.64 7.31 -24.47
N VAL A 133 -5.79 7.45 -23.44
CA VAL A 133 -6.24 7.66 -22.07
C VAL A 133 -6.76 9.10 -21.90
N PRO A 134 -7.96 9.31 -21.33
CA PRO A 134 -8.46 10.65 -21.02
C PRO A 134 -7.53 11.42 -20.06
N ARG A 135 -7.69 12.74 -20.02
CA ARG A 135 -6.97 13.57 -19.05
C ARG A 135 -7.29 13.16 -17.62
N LEU A 136 -6.28 13.29 -16.76
CA LEU A 136 -6.33 13.00 -15.34
C LEU A 136 -7.45 13.82 -14.67
N ARG A 137 -8.44 13.13 -14.11
CA ARG A 137 -9.47 13.73 -13.25
C ARG A 137 -9.16 13.57 -11.76
N SER A 138 -8.43 12.52 -11.39
CA SER A 138 -8.16 12.23 -9.98
C SER A 138 -6.86 11.45 -9.80
N LEU A 139 -6.11 11.78 -8.75
CA LEU A 139 -4.86 11.10 -8.38
C LEU A 139 -4.86 10.82 -6.87
N GLY A 140 -4.76 9.55 -6.51
CA GLY A 140 -4.81 9.10 -5.13
C GLY A 140 -3.51 8.51 -4.62
N ILE A 141 -3.21 8.78 -3.37
CA ILE A 141 -2.17 8.10 -2.58
C ILE A 141 -2.84 7.08 -1.66
N LEU A 142 -2.41 5.82 -1.72
CA LEU A 142 -2.84 4.81 -0.75
C LEU A 142 -1.82 4.70 0.37
N ASN A 143 -2.30 4.92 1.58
CA ASN A 143 -1.55 4.78 2.82
C ASN A 143 -2.16 3.65 3.65
N ARG A 144 -1.33 2.91 4.38
CA ARG A 144 -1.80 1.95 5.39
C ARG A 144 -1.29 2.41 6.73
N ASP A 145 -2.11 3.08 7.52
CA ASP A 145 -1.72 3.56 8.86
C ASP A 145 -2.04 2.48 9.91
N GLU A 146 -1.03 2.02 10.64
CA GLU A 146 -1.18 1.06 11.74
C GLU A 146 -0.21 1.37 12.87
N GLY A 147 -0.65 1.13 14.10
CA GLY A 147 0.10 1.42 15.32
C GLY A 147 -0.80 2.02 16.38
N SER A 148 -0.33 2.09 17.63
CA SER A 148 -1.08 2.73 18.73
C SER A 148 -1.42 4.20 18.46
N ASP A 149 -0.69 4.83 17.53
CA ASP A 149 -0.81 6.20 17.08
C ASP A 149 -1.42 6.34 15.67
N ALA A 150 -2.08 5.29 15.14
CA ALA A 150 -2.70 5.35 13.82
C ALA A 150 -3.89 6.32 13.82
N ALA A 151 -3.77 7.46 13.14
CA ALA A 151 -4.76 8.53 13.21
C ALA A 151 -4.94 9.28 11.88
N THR A 152 -4.46 8.70 10.78
CA THR A 152 -4.71 9.23 9.43
C THR A 152 -6.18 9.03 9.03
N PRO A 153 -6.91 10.07 8.56
CA PRO A 153 -8.29 9.93 8.08
C PRO A 153 -8.46 8.86 7.00
N GLY A 154 -9.63 8.24 6.97
CA GLY A 154 -10.00 7.23 5.98
C GLY A 154 -9.84 7.74 4.55
N ILE A 155 -10.23 9.00 4.29
CA ILE A 155 -9.98 9.73 3.05
C ILE A 155 -9.75 11.21 3.36
N LEU A 156 -8.85 11.84 2.62
CA LEU A 156 -8.58 13.27 2.68
C LEU A 156 -8.27 13.83 1.29
N ARG A 157 -8.54 15.10 1.06
CA ARG A 157 -8.26 15.82 -0.20
C ARG A 157 -7.17 16.87 0.04
N PHE A 158 -6.18 16.92 -0.84
CA PHE A 158 -5.12 17.90 -0.74
C PHE A 158 -5.61 19.27 -1.21
N THR A 159 -5.21 20.32 -0.50
CA THR A 159 -5.63 21.71 -0.76
C THR A 159 -4.68 22.45 -1.70
N SER A 160 -3.50 21.90 -1.97
CA SER A 160 -2.53 22.51 -2.89
C SER A 160 -1.62 21.47 -3.58
N PRO A 161 -1.04 21.81 -4.74
CA PRO A 161 0.00 21.01 -5.41
C PRO A 161 1.19 20.66 -4.51
N GLU A 162 1.64 21.62 -3.70
CA GLU A 162 2.74 21.46 -2.75
C GLU A 162 2.38 20.42 -1.68
N GLN A 163 1.15 20.44 -1.18
CA GLN A 163 0.69 19.46 -0.21
C GLN A 163 0.69 18.05 -0.82
N ALA A 164 0.16 17.89 -2.03
CA ALA A 164 0.18 16.61 -2.73
C ALA A 164 1.62 16.12 -2.99
N ALA A 165 2.52 17.01 -3.41
CA ALA A 165 3.93 16.70 -3.61
C ALA A 165 4.64 16.25 -2.34
N GLY A 166 4.38 16.93 -1.21
CA GLY A 166 4.96 16.57 0.07
C GLY A 166 4.49 15.19 0.55
N TYR A 167 3.19 14.86 0.40
CA TYR A 167 2.69 13.51 0.73
C TYR A 167 3.21 12.42 -0.22
N LEU A 168 3.40 12.72 -1.50
CA LEU A 168 4.06 11.80 -2.44
C LEU A 168 5.52 11.53 -2.04
N MET A 169 6.22 12.57 -1.58
CA MET A 169 7.59 12.43 -1.07
C MET A 169 7.67 11.64 0.21
N LEU A 170 6.72 11.84 1.11
CA LEU A 170 6.66 11.11 2.37
C LEU A 170 6.50 9.61 2.15
N GLY A 171 5.63 9.20 1.22
CA GLY A 171 5.25 7.81 0.99
C GLY A 171 5.09 7.03 2.28
N GLU A 172 4.36 7.64 3.22
CA GLU A 172 4.09 7.07 4.53
C GLU A 172 3.29 5.79 4.37
N THR A 173 3.72 4.72 5.02
CA THR A 173 2.93 3.49 5.19
C THR A 173 3.46 2.71 6.39
N SER A 174 2.62 1.97 7.10
CA SER A 174 3.05 1.00 8.09
C SER A 174 3.48 -0.29 7.40
N LYS A 175 4.66 -0.80 7.75
CA LYS A 175 5.19 -2.06 7.23
C LYS A 175 4.23 -3.21 7.55
N THR A 176 3.85 -3.98 6.53
CA THR A 176 3.14 -5.27 6.68
C THR A 176 4.06 -6.31 7.32
N SER A 177 3.50 -7.36 7.91
CA SER A 177 4.22 -8.51 8.50
C SER A 177 5.29 -9.12 7.58
N ALA A 178 5.16 -8.96 6.25
CA ALA A 178 6.14 -9.42 5.26
C ALA A 178 7.48 -8.64 5.24
N ALA A 179 7.64 -7.55 6.01
CA ALA A 179 8.83 -6.69 5.98
C ALA A 179 9.82 -6.92 7.15
N GLY A 180 9.71 -8.04 7.87
CA GLY A 180 10.61 -8.41 8.97
C GLY A 180 10.27 -7.75 10.32
N LYS A 181 11.21 -7.84 11.27
CA LYS A 181 11.02 -7.53 12.70
C LYS A 181 10.72 -6.06 13.04
N ASP A 182 10.91 -5.12 12.12
CA ASP A 182 10.64 -3.69 12.36
C ASP A 182 9.19 -3.33 12.01
N ARG A 183 8.29 -3.52 12.99
CA ARG A 183 6.93 -2.94 12.94
C ARG A 183 7.00 -1.45 13.23
N GLY A 184 6.60 -0.62 12.25
CA GLY A 184 6.52 0.83 12.40
C GLY A 184 6.15 1.55 11.10
N LYS A 185 5.81 2.84 11.22
CA LYS A 185 5.61 3.73 10.08
C LYS A 185 6.94 3.91 9.35
N THR A 186 6.96 3.63 8.06
CA THR A 186 8.08 3.92 7.19
C THR A 186 7.72 5.08 6.27
N ARG A 187 8.74 5.89 5.94
CA ARG A 187 8.67 6.96 4.97
C ARG A 187 9.64 6.62 3.86
N SER A 188 9.16 6.56 2.63
CA SER A 188 9.98 6.35 1.44
C SER A 188 9.26 7.02 0.28
N PRO A 189 9.90 7.91 -0.48
CA PRO A 189 9.26 8.50 -1.66
C PRO A 189 8.66 7.40 -2.56
N PHE A 190 7.44 7.59 -3.06
CA PHE A 190 6.72 6.57 -3.85
C PHE A 190 7.46 6.13 -5.12
N THR A 191 8.38 6.95 -5.61
CA THR A 191 9.18 6.68 -6.79
C THR A 191 10.42 5.83 -6.51
N GLN A 192 10.74 5.54 -5.24
CA GLN A 192 11.90 4.71 -4.89
C GLN A 192 11.65 3.22 -5.20
N PRO A 193 12.68 2.46 -5.60
CA PRO A 193 14.10 2.85 -5.80
C PRO A 193 14.42 3.44 -7.19
N PHE A 194 13.43 3.93 -7.94
CA PHE A 194 13.53 4.18 -9.38
C PHE A 194 13.78 5.64 -9.78
N PHE A 195 13.87 6.57 -8.83
CA PHE A 195 14.17 7.97 -9.15
C PHE A 195 15.69 8.20 -9.22
N PRO A 196 16.27 8.45 -10.41
CA PRO A 196 17.72 8.43 -10.60
C PRO A 196 18.42 9.75 -10.22
N LEU A 197 17.65 10.79 -9.85
CA LEU A 197 18.16 12.12 -9.53
C LEU A 197 18.03 12.42 -8.03
N ALA A 198 18.49 13.60 -7.61
CA ALA A 198 18.33 14.05 -6.23
C ALA A 198 16.84 14.14 -5.85
N HIS A 199 16.45 13.52 -4.74
CA HIS A 199 15.03 13.38 -4.38
C HIS A 199 14.30 14.71 -4.15
N GLY A 200 14.96 15.80 -3.76
CA GLY A 200 14.30 17.11 -3.70
C GLY A 200 13.69 17.54 -5.04
N LEU A 201 14.28 17.10 -6.17
CA LEU A 201 13.82 17.43 -7.51
C LEU A 201 12.49 16.76 -7.89
N GLN A 202 12.21 15.54 -7.43
CA GLN A 202 10.90 14.92 -7.72
C GLN A 202 9.75 15.66 -7.03
N ALA A 203 9.96 16.19 -5.82
CA ALA A 203 8.96 16.96 -5.10
C ALA A 203 8.58 18.23 -5.89
N ALA A 204 9.59 19.00 -6.27
CA ALA A 204 9.41 20.21 -7.08
C ALA A 204 8.75 19.89 -8.42
N ARG A 205 9.23 18.86 -9.14
CA ARG A 205 8.65 18.47 -10.44
C ARG A 205 7.22 17.99 -10.33
N PHE A 206 6.86 17.25 -9.28
CA PHE A 206 5.48 16.84 -9.07
C PHE A 206 4.59 18.02 -8.71
N SER A 207 5.06 18.98 -7.91
CA SER A 207 4.30 20.21 -7.60
C SER A 207 4.01 21.02 -8.87
N GLU A 208 5.03 21.30 -9.68
CA GLU A 208 4.88 22.01 -10.97
C GLU A 208 3.91 21.28 -11.92
N LEU A 209 3.98 19.94 -11.92
CA LEU A 209 3.10 19.12 -12.74
C LEU A 209 1.66 19.20 -12.24
N ALA A 210 1.45 19.06 -10.93
CA ALA A 210 0.16 19.17 -10.26
C ALA A 210 -0.53 20.52 -10.49
N GLU A 211 0.23 21.63 -10.49
CA GLU A 211 -0.27 22.97 -10.83
C GLU A 211 -0.88 23.03 -12.24
N SER A 212 -0.40 22.21 -13.18
CA SER A 212 -0.85 22.23 -14.56
C SER A 212 -2.22 21.57 -14.80
N PHE A 213 -2.79 20.90 -13.80
CA PHE A 213 -4.11 20.27 -13.86
C PHE A 213 -4.94 20.57 -12.60
N PRO A 214 -5.35 21.84 -12.41
CA PRO A 214 -6.03 22.30 -11.19
C PRO A 214 -7.40 21.66 -10.96
N ASP A 215 -8.02 21.12 -12.02
CA ASP A 215 -9.31 20.44 -11.93
C ASP A 215 -9.20 18.97 -11.47
N ALA A 216 -7.97 18.43 -11.35
CA ALA A 216 -7.78 17.06 -10.90
C ALA A 216 -7.85 16.97 -9.37
N GLY A 217 -8.78 16.17 -8.86
CA GLY A 217 -8.89 15.90 -7.43
C GLY A 217 -7.73 15.04 -6.92
N MET A 218 -6.87 15.60 -6.08
CA MET A 218 -5.77 14.86 -5.44
C MET A 218 -6.08 14.52 -3.99
N TRP A 219 -5.84 13.28 -3.60
CA TRP A 219 -6.30 12.76 -2.32
C TRP A 219 -5.36 11.70 -1.75
N MET A 220 -5.55 11.38 -0.47
CA MET A 220 -4.95 10.22 0.18
C MET A 220 -6.04 9.41 0.88
N MET A 221 -5.88 8.08 0.89
CA MET A 221 -6.78 7.17 1.60
C MET A 221 -5.99 6.28 2.55
N ASN A 222 -6.44 6.23 3.79
CA ASN A 222 -5.94 5.27 4.77
C ASN A 222 -6.71 3.94 4.61
N THR A 223 -5.98 2.86 4.37
CA THR A 223 -6.46 1.47 4.24
C THR A 223 -6.08 0.60 5.46
N GLY A 224 -5.48 1.23 6.46
CA GLY A 224 -5.03 0.63 7.71
C GLY A 224 -6.12 0.67 8.78
N TYR A 225 -5.83 1.37 9.87
CA TYR A 225 -6.58 1.44 11.11
C TYR A 225 -6.62 2.87 11.64
N ILE A 226 -7.52 3.11 12.60
CA ILE A 226 -7.64 4.33 13.40
C ILE A 226 -7.64 3.96 14.88
N GLY A 227 -6.81 4.61 15.69
CA GLY A 227 -6.72 4.41 17.14
C GLY A 227 -5.88 3.22 17.60
N GLY A 228 -5.25 2.45 16.68
CA GLY A 228 -4.56 1.20 17.02
C GLY A 228 -4.20 0.32 15.83
N GLY A 229 -4.02 -0.98 16.09
CA GLY A 229 -3.82 -2.02 15.07
C GLY A 229 -4.83 -3.19 15.20
N PRO A 230 -4.50 -4.38 14.66
CA PRO A 230 -5.38 -5.54 14.71
C PRO A 230 -5.83 -5.92 16.13
N ALA A 231 -4.90 -5.94 17.09
CA ALA A 231 -5.19 -6.35 18.46
C ALA A 231 -6.13 -5.36 19.18
N GLU A 232 -5.93 -4.05 18.98
CA GLU A 232 -6.81 -3.00 19.52
C GLU A 232 -8.19 -3.06 18.88
N ALA A 233 -8.26 -3.35 17.57
CA ALA A 233 -9.52 -3.46 16.86
C ALA A 233 -10.35 -4.68 17.32
N GLU A 234 -9.69 -5.80 17.63
CA GLU A 234 -10.35 -6.98 18.22
C GLU A 234 -10.92 -6.69 19.62
N ARG A 235 -10.26 -5.82 20.40
CA ARG A 235 -10.77 -5.37 21.71
C ARG A 235 -11.87 -4.29 21.61
N GLY A 236 -12.04 -3.68 20.44
CA GLY A 236 -12.96 -2.56 20.22
C GLY A 236 -12.36 -1.18 20.55
N ASP A 237 -11.06 -1.10 20.79
CA ASP A 237 -10.34 0.14 21.11
C ASP A 237 -9.91 0.92 19.84
N ALA A 238 -9.91 0.25 18.68
CA ALA A 238 -9.51 0.81 17.39
C ALA A 238 -10.47 0.40 16.27
N LEU A 239 -10.40 1.09 15.13
CA LEU A 239 -11.24 0.86 13.96
C LEU A 239 -10.40 0.40 12.77
N LYS A 240 -10.71 -0.78 12.21
CA LYS A 240 -10.19 -1.18 10.90
C LYS A 240 -10.89 -0.38 9.81
N VAL A 241 -10.13 0.26 8.92
CA VAL A 241 -10.70 0.76 7.65
C VAL A 241 -10.93 -0.45 6.74
N LYS A 242 -12.21 -0.82 6.56
CA LYS A 242 -12.60 -2.02 5.81
C LYS A 242 -12.69 -1.70 4.32
N ILE A 243 -12.53 -2.70 3.46
CA ILE A 243 -12.63 -2.56 1.99
C ILE A 243 -13.95 -1.88 1.57
N ARG A 244 -15.07 -2.24 2.21
CA ARG A 244 -16.36 -1.56 1.98
C ARG A 244 -16.38 -0.07 2.35
N HIS A 245 -15.60 0.33 3.36
CA HIS A 245 -15.48 1.74 3.71
C HIS A 245 -14.65 2.46 2.64
N SER A 246 -13.51 1.89 2.24
CA SER A 246 -12.66 2.41 1.17
C SER A 246 -13.43 2.58 -0.14
N SER A 247 -14.24 1.60 -0.51
CA SER A 247 -15.09 1.65 -1.71
C SER A 247 -16.13 2.78 -1.60
N ALA A 248 -16.84 2.88 -0.47
CA ALA A 248 -17.83 3.93 -0.24
C ALA A 248 -17.23 5.34 -0.28
N MET A 249 -16.05 5.53 0.32
CA MET A 249 -15.34 6.82 0.31
C MET A 249 -14.87 7.19 -1.10
N LEU A 250 -14.34 6.22 -1.85
CA LEU A 250 -13.86 6.44 -3.21
C LEU A 250 -15.01 6.74 -4.18
N GLU A 251 -16.12 6.00 -4.10
CA GLU A 251 -17.34 6.25 -4.87
C GLU A 251 -17.83 7.68 -4.64
N ALA A 252 -18.06 8.08 -3.38
CA ALA A 252 -18.54 9.41 -3.04
C ALA A 252 -17.59 10.53 -3.50
N MET A 253 -16.28 10.30 -3.44
CA MET A 253 -15.28 11.25 -3.91
C MET A 253 -15.27 11.36 -5.45
N ILE A 254 -15.33 10.24 -6.18
CA ILE A 254 -15.36 10.24 -7.65
C ILE A 254 -16.64 10.90 -8.19
N GLU A 255 -17.76 10.74 -7.48
CA GLU A 255 -19.05 11.35 -7.79
C GLU A 255 -19.14 12.83 -7.40
N ASP A 256 -18.08 13.42 -6.83
CA ASP A 256 -18.06 14.78 -6.29
C ASP A 256 -19.19 15.03 -5.25
N ALA A 257 -19.56 13.97 -4.50
CA ALA A 257 -20.69 13.95 -3.57
C ALA A 257 -20.30 14.25 -2.10
N ILE A 258 -19.06 14.69 -1.87
CA ILE A 258 -18.53 14.96 -0.53
C ILE A 258 -18.54 16.47 -0.25
N ALA A 259 -19.15 16.88 0.85
CA ALA A 259 -18.81 18.15 1.48
C ALA A 259 -17.54 18.00 2.31
N TRP A 260 -16.59 18.89 2.07
CA TRP A 260 -15.28 18.90 2.71
C TRP A 260 -15.19 20.00 3.76
N THR A 261 -14.38 19.77 4.79
CA THR A 261 -13.96 20.77 5.77
C THR A 261 -12.46 20.68 5.99
N VAL A 262 -11.82 21.78 6.37
CA VAL A 262 -10.36 21.83 6.56
C VAL A 262 -9.99 21.20 7.89
N ASP A 263 -9.07 20.23 7.85
CA ASP A 263 -8.46 19.69 9.05
C ASP A 263 -7.57 20.76 9.71
N PRO A 264 -7.82 21.08 11.00
CA PRO A 264 -7.09 22.17 11.66
C PRO A 264 -5.62 21.82 11.91
N ASP A 265 -5.28 20.54 12.00
CA ASP A 265 -3.97 20.06 12.44
C ASP A 265 -2.99 19.95 11.26
N PHE A 266 -3.48 19.62 10.06
CA PHE A 266 -2.67 19.35 8.87
C PHE A 266 -3.05 20.16 7.63
N GLY A 267 -4.20 20.83 7.62
CA GLY A 267 -4.59 21.77 6.55
C GLY A 267 -5.01 21.13 5.22
N TYR A 268 -5.04 19.79 5.13
CA TYR A 268 -5.80 19.10 4.08
C TYR A 268 -7.30 19.16 4.40
N GLU A 269 -8.14 18.75 3.46
CA GLU A 269 -9.56 18.62 3.67
C GLU A 269 -9.96 17.20 4.07
N VAL A 270 -10.89 17.08 5.02
CA VAL A 270 -11.53 15.84 5.45
C VAL A 270 -13.03 15.92 5.20
N VAL A 271 -13.71 14.77 5.20
CA VAL A 271 -15.17 14.73 5.08
C VAL A 271 -15.79 15.50 6.24
N ASP A 272 -16.69 16.43 5.94
CA ASP A 272 -17.48 17.14 6.93
C ASP A 272 -18.57 16.21 7.47
N VAL A 273 -18.34 15.62 8.64
CA VAL A 273 -19.24 14.64 9.25
C VAL A 273 -20.55 15.27 9.77
N ASP A 274 -20.64 16.60 9.82
CA ASP A 274 -21.83 17.32 10.26
C ASP A 274 -22.64 17.89 9.07
N ALA A 275 -22.09 17.83 7.85
CA ALA A 275 -22.77 18.29 6.63
C ALA A 275 -23.88 17.31 6.19
N PRO A 276 -25.13 17.77 5.98
CA PRO A 276 -26.24 16.89 5.60
C PRO A 276 -26.03 16.08 4.31
N VAL A 277 -25.27 16.61 3.35
CA VAL A 277 -24.96 15.91 2.09
C VAL A 277 -24.16 14.63 2.31
N ASN A 278 -23.39 14.53 3.40
CA ASN A 278 -22.57 13.37 3.73
C ASN A 278 -23.33 12.29 4.52
N ALA A 279 -24.62 12.48 4.83
CA ALA A 279 -25.40 11.54 5.65
C ALA A 279 -25.40 10.11 5.09
N ALA A 280 -25.57 9.95 3.77
CA ALA A 280 -25.56 8.63 3.12
C ALA A 280 -24.19 7.93 3.22
N LEU A 281 -23.09 8.70 3.19
CA LEU A 281 -21.75 8.16 3.40
C LEU A 281 -21.56 7.71 4.87
N LEU A 282 -22.09 8.48 5.82
CA LEU A 282 -22.02 8.20 7.26
C LEU A 282 -22.81 6.95 7.69
N GLU A 283 -23.81 6.52 6.90
CA GLU A 283 -24.48 5.23 7.08
C GLU A 283 -23.55 4.04 6.75
N ARG A 284 -22.57 4.25 5.86
CA ARG A 284 -21.65 3.22 5.36
C ARG A 284 -20.28 3.27 6.03
N VAL A 285 -19.87 4.44 6.52
CA VAL A 285 -18.54 4.71 7.06
C VAL A 285 -18.65 5.44 8.40
N PRO A 286 -18.10 4.90 9.50
CA PRO A 286 -18.11 5.58 10.81
C PRO A 286 -17.47 6.96 10.74
N ALA A 287 -18.05 7.94 11.43
CA ALA A 287 -17.53 9.31 11.48
C ALA A 287 -16.10 9.37 12.04
N GLU A 288 -15.74 8.43 12.92
CA GLU A 288 -14.42 8.27 13.52
C GLU A 288 -13.37 7.80 12.51
N VAL A 289 -13.78 7.11 11.44
CA VAL A 289 -12.88 6.78 10.32
C VAL A 289 -12.61 8.03 9.48
N LEU A 290 -13.61 8.88 9.31
CA LEU A 290 -13.52 10.11 8.50
C LEU A 290 -12.81 11.25 9.24
N GLN A 291 -13.00 11.35 10.56
CA GLN A 291 -12.39 12.33 11.44
C GLN A 291 -11.84 11.64 12.71
N PRO A 292 -10.61 11.11 12.66
CA PRO A 292 -9.99 10.33 13.72
C PRO A 292 -9.99 10.97 15.11
N ARG A 293 -9.85 12.31 15.17
CA ARG A 293 -9.92 13.08 16.42
C ARG A 293 -11.17 12.74 17.26
N ARG A 294 -12.29 12.38 16.62
CA ARG A 294 -13.54 11.99 17.31
C ARG A 294 -13.37 10.71 18.12
N LEU A 295 -12.68 9.70 17.59
CA LEU A 295 -12.40 8.46 18.31
C LEU A 295 -11.58 8.74 19.58
N TYR A 296 -10.49 9.49 19.42
CA TYR A 296 -9.63 9.88 20.53
C TYR A 296 -10.36 10.73 21.57
N ALA A 297 -11.27 11.61 21.15
CA ALA A 297 -12.12 12.38 22.06
C ALA A 297 -13.08 11.47 22.85
N GLN A 298 -13.79 10.56 22.19
CA GLN A 298 -14.74 9.63 22.80
C GLN A 298 -14.07 8.73 23.84
N GLN A 299 -12.81 8.35 23.61
CA GLN A 299 -12.04 7.49 24.51
C GLN A 299 -11.23 8.26 25.56
N GLY A 300 -11.31 9.60 25.61
CA GLY A 300 -10.52 10.41 26.55
C GLY A 300 -9.01 10.44 26.25
N ARG A 301 -8.61 10.12 25.01
CA ARG A 301 -7.22 9.98 24.54
C ARG A 301 -6.72 11.19 23.73
N LEU A 302 -7.32 12.38 23.91
CA LEU A 302 -6.89 13.59 23.17
C LEU A 302 -5.42 13.98 23.42
N GLY A 303 -4.86 13.62 24.59
CA GLY A 303 -3.43 13.82 24.85
C GLY A 303 -2.54 13.00 23.92
N GLU A 304 -2.93 11.76 23.62
CA GLU A 304 -2.22 10.90 22.65
C GLU A 304 -2.32 11.47 21.24
N TYR A 305 -3.52 11.92 20.83
CA TYR A 305 -3.74 12.55 19.52
C TYR A 305 -2.90 13.84 19.36
N ALA A 306 -2.84 14.68 20.40
CA ALA A 306 -2.03 15.90 20.39
C ALA A 306 -0.52 15.60 20.34
N ALA A 307 -0.06 14.54 21.01
CA ALA A 307 1.32 14.08 20.91
C ALA A 307 1.64 13.57 19.50
N TRP A 308 0.73 12.79 18.93
CA TRP A 308 0.84 12.28 17.56
C TRP A 308 0.96 13.41 16.52
N ILE A 309 0.13 14.45 16.59
CA ILE A 309 0.23 15.62 15.68
C ILE A 309 1.63 16.22 15.71
N LYS A 310 2.17 16.46 16.92
CA LYS A 310 3.51 17.04 17.10
C LYS A 310 4.59 16.14 16.51
N GLU A 311 4.52 14.84 16.78
CA GLU A 311 5.47 13.86 16.27
C GLU A 311 5.41 13.75 14.74
N MET A 312 4.20 13.72 14.16
CA MET A 312 4.02 13.66 12.71
C MET A 312 4.55 14.91 12.03
N ASN A 313 4.20 16.11 12.50
CA ASN A 313 4.70 17.35 11.90
C ASN A 313 6.24 17.44 11.99
N ALA A 314 6.83 17.15 13.16
CA ALA A 314 8.28 17.17 13.34
C ALA A 314 8.98 16.10 12.48
N GLY A 315 8.44 14.88 12.46
CA GLY A 315 8.99 13.76 11.70
C GLY A 315 8.91 13.95 10.19
N ARG A 316 7.80 14.48 9.69
CA ARG A 316 7.60 14.82 8.27
C ARG A 316 8.56 15.92 7.82
N ARG A 317 8.66 17.01 8.60
CA ARG A 317 9.62 18.09 8.35
C ARG A 317 11.05 17.54 8.25
N LYS A 318 11.51 16.84 9.29
CA LYS A 318 12.86 16.26 9.33
C LYS A 318 13.14 15.34 8.12
N PHE A 319 12.16 14.53 7.73
CA PHE A 319 12.30 13.63 6.60
C PHE A 319 12.42 14.39 5.27
N LEU A 320 11.54 15.37 5.02
CA LEU A 320 11.57 16.16 3.79
C LEU A 320 12.83 17.03 3.70
N GLU A 321 13.29 17.62 4.80
CA GLU A 321 14.56 18.34 4.90
C GLU A 321 15.76 17.45 4.56
N SER A 322 15.74 16.17 4.98
CA SER A 322 16.81 15.22 4.67
C SER A 322 16.97 14.93 3.17
N TYR A 323 15.93 15.21 2.38
CA TYR A 323 15.95 15.10 0.92
C TYR A 323 16.07 16.45 0.20
N ALA A 324 16.31 17.54 0.93
CA ALA A 324 16.39 18.90 0.41
C ALA A 324 15.14 19.29 -0.41
N VAL A 325 13.96 18.92 0.09
CA VAL A 325 12.67 19.35 -0.47
C VAL A 325 12.47 20.85 -0.22
N ASP A 326 11.81 21.54 -1.16
CA ASP A 326 11.52 22.96 -1.06
C ASP A 326 10.70 23.32 0.20
N GLU A 327 10.99 24.45 0.84
CA GLU A 327 10.36 24.87 2.09
C GLU A 327 8.85 25.14 1.94
N ALA A 328 8.36 25.56 0.76
CA ALA A 328 6.93 25.71 0.50
C ALA A 328 6.20 24.35 0.60
N ILE A 329 6.81 23.30 0.03
CA ILE A 329 6.32 21.92 0.11
C ILE A 329 6.37 21.40 1.55
N ILE A 330 7.44 21.69 2.29
CA ILE A 330 7.56 21.28 3.69
C ILE A 330 6.44 21.92 4.53
N ARG A 331 6.18 23.23 4.38
CA ARG A 331 5.14 23.94 5.12
C ARG A 331 3.72 23.46 4.80
N ALA A 332 3.48 23.02 3.58
CA ALA A 332 2.18 22.50 3.16
C ALA A 332 1.80 21.17 3.86
N VAL A 333 2.79 20.43 4.38
CA VAL A 333 2.59 19.09 4.96
C VAL A 333 2.97 18.99 6.44
N ALA A 334 3.93 19.80 6.89
CA ALA A 334 4.40 19.86 8.27
C ALA A 334 4.14 21.24 8.86
N ARG A 335 2.93 21.45 9.39
CA ARG A 335 2.52 22.73 9.97
C ARG A 335 3.24 22.97 11.29
N GLU A 336 3.71 24.19 11.49
CA GLU A 336 4.19 24.61 12.80
C GLU A 336 2.98 24.75 13.74
N PRO A 337 3.10 24.33 15.01
CA PRO A 337 2.05 24.60 15.98
C PRO A 337 1.86 26.11 16.08
N GLU A 338 0.61 26.59 16.00
CA GLU A 338 0.34 28.00 16.24
C GLU A 338 0.93 28.39 17.61
N PRO A 339 1.63 29.53 17.71
CA PRO A 339 2.10 30.01 19.01
C PRO A 339 0.89 30.14 19.92
N ALA A 340 0.97 29.51 21.10
CA ALA A 340 -0.10 29.59 22.10
C ALA A 340 -0.37 31.08 22.40
N SER A 341 -1.56 31.55 21.99
CA SER A 341 -2.10 32.86 22.34
C SER A 341 -2.46 32.94 23.82
#